data_AF-A0A9W6H3B7-F1
#
_entry.id   AF-A0A9W6H3B7-F1
#
_cell.length_a   1.000
_cell.length_b   1.000
_cell.length_c   1.000
_cell.angle_alpha   90.00
_cell.angle_beta   90.00
_cell.angle_gamma   90.00
#
_symmetry.space_group_name_H-M   'P 1'
#
loop_
_entity.id
_entity.type
_entity.pdbx_description
1 polymer ?
#
loop_
_entity_poly.entity_id
_entity_poly.type
_entity_poly.pdbx_seq_one_letter_code
_entity_poly.pdbx_strand_id
1 'polypeptide(L)' 'MAIARLHGGPLDGQVLPLDSPDLEQLIVPYSETQVVYHRSGAAQHTGEGDGPTEVAFLFVEEEDSLVQDGEDEGGSR' A
#
# COMPACT_ATOMS: atom_id res chain seq x y z
N MET A 1 -12.79 -3.45 -7.68
CA MET A 1 -12.04 -2.29 -7.14
C MET A 1 -11.74 -2.57 -5.68
N ALA A 2 -10.49 -2.42 -5.25
CA ALA A 2 -10.07 -2.63 -3.88
C ALA A 2 -9.49 -1.34 -3.28
N ILE A 3 -9.55 -1.21 -1.96
CA ILE A 3 -9.03 -0.09 -1.21
C ILE A 3 -8.23 -0.58 0.02
N ALA A 4 -7.14 0.13 0.32
CA ALA A 4 -6.35 -0.04 1.53
C ALA A 4 -6.85 0.94 2.59
N ARG A 5 -7.03 0.46 3.82
CA ARG A 5 -7.21 1.30 5.00
C ARG A 5 -5.93 1.28 5.82
N LEU A 6 -5.30 2.44 5.97
CA LEU A 6 -4.04 2.58 6.69
C LEU A 6 -4.31 2.80 8.19
N HIS A 7 -3.56 2.09 9.01
CA HIS A 7 -3.66 2.12 10.46
C HIS A 7 -2.28 2.29 11.08
N GLY A 8 -2.14 3.26 11.98
CA GLY A 8 -0.87 3.66 12.58
C GLY A 8 0.02 4.47 11.63
N GLY A 9 1.17 4.90 12.16
CA GLY A 9 2.13 5.69 11.40
C GLY A 9 1.63 7.09 11.03
N PRO A 10 2.33 7.78 10.11
CA PRO A 10 1.99 9.15 9.72
C PRO A 10 0.78 9.25 8.78
N LEU A 11 0.35 8.15 8.16
CA LEU A 11 -0.79 8.11 7.24
C LEU A 11 -2.02 7.41 7.85
N ASP A 12 -2.09 7.29 9.18
CA ASP A 12 -3.21 6.68 9.89
C ASP A 12 -4.56 7.28 9.46
N GLY A 13 -5.55 6.40 9.24
CA GLY A 13 -6.91 6.76 8.85
C GLY A 13 -7.09 7.09 7.37
N GLN A 14 -6.01 7.09 6.56
CA GLN A 14 -6.12 7.30 5.12
C GLN A 14 -6.65 6.06 4.39
N VAL A 15 -7.28 6.31 3.24
CA VAL A 15 -7.79 5.28 2.33
C VAL A 15 -7.16 5.48 0.97
N LEU A 16 -6.49 4.43 0.47
CA LEU A 16 -5.83 4.45 -0.83
C LEU A 16 -6.44 3.41 -1.77
N PRO A 17 -6.50 3.67 -3.08
CA PRO A 17 -6.85 2.62 -4.05
C PRO A 17 -5.79 1.52 -4.03
N LEU A 18 -6.23 0.26 -4.16
CA LEU A 18 -5.35 -0.89 -4.31
C LEU A 18 -5.48 -1.48 -5.72
N ASP A 19 -4.34 -1.78 -6.33
CA ASP A 19 -4.27 -2.51 -7.59
C ASP A 19 -4.71 -3.97 -7.44
N SER A 20 -4.35 -4.60 -6.31
CA SER A 20 -4.72 -5.98 -5.98
C SER A 20 -5.12 -6.13 -4.51
N PRO A 21 -6.23 -6.83 -4.19
CA PRO A 21 -6.62 -7.15 -2.81
C PRO A 21 -5.70 -8.22 -2.16
N ASP A 22 -4.87 -8.89 -2.96
CA ASP A 22 -3.92 -9.90 -2.50
C ASP A 22 -2.55 -9.30 -2.11
N LEU A 23 -2.39 -7.98 -2.24
CA LEU A 23 -1.16 -7.28 -1.90
C LEU A 23 -0.82 -7.46 -0.41
N GLU A 24 0.40 -7.91 -0.12
CA GLU A 24 0.86 -8.21 1.25
C GLU A 24 1.57 -7.03 1.92
N GLN A 25 2.17 -6.15 1.12
CA GLN A 25 2.95 -5.00 1.55
C GLN A 25 2.63 -3.79 0.68
N LEU A 26 2.50 -2.63 1.30
CA LEU A 26 2.25 -1.36 0.63
C LEU A 26 3.34 -0.36 1.05
N ILE A 27 4.09 0.14 0.06
CA ILE A 27 5.09 1.17 0.24
C ILE A 27 4.51 2.48 -0.29
N VAL A 28 4.43 3.51 0.54
CA VAL A 28 3.81 4.79 0.19
C VAL A 28 4.83 5.92 0.37
N PRO A 29 4.98 6.83 -0.60
CA PRO A 29 5.84 8.00 -0.43
C PRO A 29 5.30 8.92 0.66
N TYR A 30 6.17 9.37 1.56
CA TYR A 30 5.85 10.28 2.66
C TYR A 30 6.95 11.34 2.84
N SER A 31 6.65 12.56 2.41
CA SER A 31 7.61 13.68 2.38
C SER A 31 8.90 13.31 1.62
N GLU A 32 10.05 13.26 2.29
CA GLU A 32 11.37 12.92 1.73
C GLU A 32 11.70 11.42 1.92
N THR A 33 10.80 10.67 2.55
CA THR A 33 10.96 9.27 2.94
C THR A 33 9.85 8.41 2.35
N GLN A 34 9.82 7.13 2.70
CA GLN A 34 8.70 6.23 2.43
C GLN A 34 8.27 5.52 3.70
N VAL A 35 7.02 5.07 3.71
CA VAL A 35 6.42 4.33 4.82
C VAL A 35 5.98 2.97 4.34
N VAL A 36 6.33 1.94 5.10
CA VAL A 36 5.98 0.55 4.82
C VAL A 36 4.82 0.15 5.68
N TYR A 37 3.76 -0.33 5.04
CA TYR A 37 2.62 -0.95 5.69
C TYR A 37 2.52 -2.41 5.29
N HIS A 38 2.12 -3.26 6.22
CA HIS A 38 1.84 -4.67 5.97
C HIS A 38 0.36 -4.97 6.08
N ARG A 39 -0.12 -5.85 5.20
CA ARG A 39 -1.49 -6.35 5.26
C ARG A 39 -1.75 -6.99 6.62
N SER A 40 -2.84 -6.57 7.23
CA SER A 40 -3.31 -7.11 8.50
C SER A 40 -4.68 -7.76 8.33
N GLY A 41 -4.67 -9.08 8.25
CA GLY A 41 -5.89 -9.89 8.18
C GLY A 41 -6.45 -10.07 6.77
N ALA A 42 -7.67 -10.60 6.72
CA ALA A 42 -8.36 -10.91 5.47
C ALA A 42 -9.02 -9.68 4.84
N ALA A 43 -9.23 -9.74 3.52
CA ALA A 43 -9.99 -8.73 2.81
C ALA A 43 -11.47 -8.77 3.26
N GLN A 44 -12.07 -7.59 3.42
CA GLN A 44 -13.46 -7.38 3.80
C GLN A 44 -14.25 -6.80 2.62
N HIS A 45 -15.57 -6.83 2.69
CA HIS A 45 -16.47 -6.33 1.64
C HIS A 45 -16.12 -6.87 0.24
N THR A 46 -15.87 -8.18 0.16
CA THR A 46 -15.52 -8.87 -1.10
C THR A 46 -16.74 -9.22 -1.96
N GLY A 47 -17.95 -8.91 -1.49
CA GLY A 47 -19.21 -9.18 -2.20
C GLY A 47 -19.55 -8.11 -3.22
N GLU A 48 -20.14 -8.50 -4.35
CA GLU A 48 -20.47 -7.61 -5.48
C GLU A 48 -21.44 -6.47 -5.14
N GLY A 49 -22.12 -6.54 -3.99
CA GLY A 49 -23.05 -5.50 -3.51
C GLY A 49 -22.64 -4.81 -2.20
N ASP A 50 -21.47 -5.13 -1.64
CA ASP A 50 -21.08 -4.68 -0.28
C ASP A 50 -20.11 -3.48 -0.29
N GLY A 51 -19.79 -2.96 -1.48
CA GLY A 51 -18.84 -1.86 -1.69
C GLY A 51 -17.51 -2.33 -2.28
N PRO A 52 -16.48 -1.47 -2.31
CA PRO A 52 -15.15 -1.88 -2.73
C PRO A 52 -14.55 -2.85 -1.70
N THR A 53 -13.75 -3.80 -2.17
CA THR A 53 -13.01 -4.71 -1.30
C THR A 53 -12.05 -3.92 -0.42
N GLU A 54 -12.12 -4.10 0.89
CA GLU A 54 -11.32 -3.37 1.86
C GLU A 54 -10.23 -4.26 2.45
N VAL A 55 -9.00 -3.77 2.50
CA VAL A 55 -7.88 -4.46 3.13
C VAL A 55 -7.25 -3.54 4.16
N ALA A 56 -7.09 -4.03 5.39
CA ALA A 56 -6.43 -3.29 6.44
C ALA A 56 -4.91 -3.43 6.31
N PHE A 57 -4.20 -2.32 6.46
CA PHE A 57 -2.74 -2.23 6.39
C PHE A 57 -2.23 -1.54 7.67
N LEU A 58 -1.35 -2.22 8.40
CA LEU A 58 -0.73 -1.69 9.62
C LEU A 58 0.65 -1.11 9.32
N PHE A 59 0.94 0.06 9.87
CA PHE A 59 2.25 0.67 9.80
C PHE A 59 3.31 -0.23 10.44
N VAL A 60 4.43 -0.41 9.73
CA VAL A 60 5.58 -1.17 10.23
C VAL A 60 6.76 -0.24 10.48
N GLU A 61 7.20 0.49 9.46
CA GLU A 61 8.38 1.36 9.55
C GLU A 61 8.40 2.49 8.52
N GLU A 62 9.25 3.47 8.79
CA GLU A 62 9.65 4.55 7.87
C GLU A 62 11.04 4.23 7.32
N GLU A 63 11.18 4.21 6.00
CA GLU A 63 12.47 4.08 5.33
C GLU A 63 12.89 5.39 4.68
N ASP A 64 14.14 5.79 4.92
CA ASP A 64 14.72 7.02 4.37
C ASP A 64 15.12 6.86 2.88
N SER A 65 15.09 5.63 2.37
CA SER A 65 15.45 5.30 0.98
C SER A 65 14.19 5.15 0.14
N LEU A 66 13.97 6.01 -0.85
CA LEU A 66 12.92 5.79 -1.85
C LEU A 66 13.31 4.59 -2.73
N VAL A 67 12.55 3.50 -2.69
CA VAL A 67 12.72 2.44 -3.70
C VAL A 67 12.28 3.03 -5.04
N GLN A 68 13.24 3.28 -5.93
CA GLN A 68 12.94 3.69 -7.29
C GLN A 68 12.44 2.45 -8.04
N ASP A 69 11.12 2.27 -8.10
CA ASP A 69 10.50 1.31 -9.00
C ASP A 69 10.63 1.84 -10.44
N GLY A 70 11.78 1.58 -11.05
CA GLY A 70 12.01 1.92 -12.46
C GLY A 70 13.44 2.30 -12.83
N GLU A 71 14.37 1.35 -12.81
CA GLU A 71 15.59 1.42 -13.61
C GLU A 71 15.81 0.10 -14.37
N ASP A 72 14.98 -0.16 -15.37
CA ASP A 72 15.41 -0.93 -16.55
C ASP A 72 15.44 0.01 -17.77
N GLU A 73 16.30 1.03 -17.70
CA GLU A 73 16.86 1.61 -18.92
C GLU A 73 18.11 0.80 -19.28
N GLY A 74 17.88 -0.40 -19.80
CA GLY A 74 18.87 -1.17 -20.53
C GLY A 74 19.29 -0.45 -21.82
N GLY A 75 20.04 0.63 -21.69
CA GLY A 75 20.79 1.26 -22.75
C GLY A 75 21.87 0.31 -23.26
N SER A 76 21.51 -0.58 -24.19
CA SER A 76 22.48 -1.35 -24.96
C SER A 76 22.97 -0.54 -26.15
N ARG A 77 24.13 0.09 -25.92
CA ARG A 77 25.29 0.29 -26.80
C ARG A 77 25.10 0.48 -28.31
#